data_AF-A0A8A3S463-F1
#
_entry.id   AF-A0A8A3S463-F1
#
_cell.length_a   1.000
_cell.length_b   1.000
_cell.length_c   1.000
_cell.angle_alpha   90.00
_cell.angle_beta   90.00
_cell.angle_gamma   90.00
#
_symmetry.space_group_name_H-M   'P 1'
#
loop_
_entity.id
_entity.type
_entity.pdbx_description
1 polymer ?
#
loop_
_entity_poly.entity_id
_entity_poly.type
_entity_poly.pdbx_seq_one_letter_code
_entity_poly.pdbx_strand_id
1 'polypeptide(L)' 'MSLDDDVLAALKEEIGPSAARLLSRCAKKALNKSPSGLTRADLPALADACHAAVVPVLGTEAAGRIRGRVLKLSGIEEVF' A
#
# COMPACT_ATOMS: atom_id res chain seq x y z
N MET A 1 8.78 -8.72 -11.73
CA MET A 1 7.51 -8.10 -11.26
C MET A 1 7.76 -6.64 -11.00
N SER A 2 6.78 -5.79 -11.32
CA SER A 2 6.87 -4.36 -11.04
C SER A 2 6.43 -4.10 -9.61
N LEU A 3 7.01 -3.07 -8.98
CA LEU A 3 6.72 -2.69 -7.59
C LEU A 3 5.22 -2.50 -7.34
N ASP A 4 4.49 -1.98 -8.32
CA ASP A 4 3.05 -1.79 -8.26
C ASP A 4 2.26 -3.10 -8.25
N ASP A 5 2.76 -4.13 -8.94
CA ASP A 5 2.15 -5.46 -8.96
C ASP A 5 2.32 -6.16 -7.60
N ASP A 6 3.51 -6.04 -7.00
CA ASP A 6 3.78 -6.54 -5.64
C ASP A 6 2.90 -5.86 -4.58
N VAL A 7 2.78 -4.53 -4.63
CA VAL A 7 1.91 -3.77 -3.72
C VAL A 7 0.45 -4.15 -3.97
N LEU A 8 0.05 -4.30 -5.22
CA LEU A 8 -1.30 -4.70 -5.58
C LEU A 8 -1.63 -6.11 -5.06
N ALA A 9 -0.69 -7.05 -5.15
CA ALA A 9 -0.84 -8.39 -4.60
C ALA A 9 -1.01 -8.37 -3.07
N ALA A 10 -0.15 -7.62 -2.37
CA ALA A 10 -0.25 -7.46 -0.92
C ALA A 10 -1.59 -6.87 -0.47
N LEU A 11 -2.11 -5.91 -1.23
CA LEU A 11 -3.43 -5.32 -1.01
C LEU A 11 -4.56 -6.30 -1.33
N LYS A 12 -4.49 -7.05 -2.44
CA LYS A 12 -5.52 -8.01 -2.86
C LYS A 12 -5.78 -9.09 -1.81
N GLU A 13 -4.77 -9.52 -1.08
CA GLU A 13 -4.95 -10.51 -0.01
C GLU A 13 -5.83 -10.01 1.14
N GLU A 14 -5.86 -8.70 1.41
CA GLU A 14 -6.62 -8.12 2.54
C GLU A 14 -7.97 -7.50 2.12
N ILE A 15 -7.98 -6.76 1.01
CA ILE A 15 -9.17 -6.00 0.51
C ILE A 15 -9.78 -6.60 -0.77
N GLY A 16 -9.18 -7.67 -1.31
CA GLY A 16 -9.70 -8.37 -2.47
C GLY A 16 -9.70 -7.51 -3.75
N PRO A 17 -10.75 -7.59 -4.59
CA PRO A 17 -10.79 -6.94 -5.90
C PRO A 17 -10.74 -5.39 -5.84
N SER A 18 -11.03 -4.80 -4.67
CA SER A 18 -10.98 -3.35 -4.46
C SER A 18 -9.55 -2.80 -4.35
N ALA A 19 -8.55 -3.67 -4.22
CA ALA A 19 -7.14 -3.30 -4.07
C ALA A 19 -6.63 -2.36 -5.17
N ALA A 20 -6.95 -2.63 -6.44
CA ALA A 20 -6.47 -1.81 -7.57
C ALA A 20 -6.99 -0.37 -7.52
N ARG A 21 -8.26 -0.21 -7.12
CA ARG A 21 -8.88 1.11 -6.95
C ARG A 21 -8.29 1.84 -5.76
N LEU A 22 -8.04 1.13 -4.65
CA LEU A 22 -7.40 1.70 -3.47
C LEU A 22 -5.98 2.16 -3.77
N LEU A 23 -5.17 1.31 -4.42
CA LEU A 23 -3.79 1.61 -4.81
C LEU A 23 -3.72 2.86 -5.68
N SER A 24 -4.55 2.92 -6.72
CA SER A 24 -4.63 4.10 -7.60
C SER A 24 -5.02 5.36 -6.85
N ARG A 25 -5.97 5.27 -5.92
CA ARG A 25 -6.40 6.40 -5.09
C ARG A 25 -5.30 6.85 -4.13
N CYS A 26 -4.61 5.93 -3.48
CA CYS A 26 -3.54 6.24 -2.53
C CYS A 26 -2.32 6.83 -3.25
N ALA A 27 -1.89 6.21 -4.36
CA ALA A 27 -0.80 6.73 -5.19
C ALA A 27 -1.10 8.14 -5.71
N LYS A 28 -2.33 8.38 -6.18
CA LYS A 28 -2.72 9.70 -6.67
C LYS A 28 -2.86 10.73 -5.54
N LYS A 29 -3.45 10.37 -4.40
CA LYS A 29 -3.71 11.31 -3.31
C LYS A 29 -2.45 11.63 -2.49
N ALA A 30 -1.61 10.64 -2.22
CA ALA A 30 -0.44 10.80 -1.36
C ALA A 30 0.81 11.25 -2.14
N LEU A 31 0.96 10.79 -3.38
CA LEU A 31 2.20 10.97 -4.16
C LEU A 31 1.98 11.75 -5.45
N ASN A 32 0.72 12.04 -5.82
CA ASN A 32 0.35 12.62 -7.10
C ASN A 32 0.93 11.86 -8.31
N LYS A 33 1.07 10.54 -8.18
CA LYS A 33 1.66 9.63 -9.16
C LYS A 33 0.70 8.50 -9.52
N SER A 34 0.93 7.90 -10.68
CA SER A 34 0.28 6.64 -11.07
C SER A 34 0.97 5.45 -10.40
N PRO A 35 0.26 4.34 -10.14
CA PRO A 35 0.83 3.12 -9.57
C PRO A 35 2.10 2.65 -10.32
N SER A 36 2.08 2.66 -11.65
CA SER A 36 3.21 2.25 -12.49
C SER A 36 4.46 3.13 -12.37
N GLY A 37 4.36 4.29 -11.71
CA GLY A 37 5.48 5.19 -11.43
C GLY A 37 5.94 5.17 -9.97
N LEU A 38 5.47 4.20 -9.17
CA LEU A 38 5.87 4.05 -7.79
C LEU A 38 7.33 3.62 -7.69
N THR A 39 8.08 4.31 -6.82
CA THR A 39 9.44 3.93 -6.45
C THR A 39 9.48 3.44 -5.01
N ARG A 40 10.56 2.76 -4.61
CA ARG A 40 10.71 2.28 -3.22
C ARG A 40 10.65 3.41 -2.19
N ALA A 41 11.12 4.60 -2.54
CA ALA A 41 11.06 5.79 -1.69
C ALA A 41 9.62 6.28 -1.45
N ASP A 42 8.69 5.96 -2.35
CA ASP A 42 7.30 6.35 -2.25
C ASP A 42 6.46 5.40 -1.37
N LEU A 43 6.95 4.17 -1.14
CA LEU A 43 6.23 3.13 -0.40
C LEU A 43 5.87 3.47 1.05
N PRO A 44 6.70 4.17 1.85
CA PRO A 44 6.32 4.57 3.21
C PRO A 44 5.09 5.48 3.22
N ALA A 45 5.08 6.50 2.36
CA ALA A 45 3.95 7.41 2.23
C ALA A 45 2.70 6.70 1.67
N LEU A 46 2.90 5.74 0.75
CA LEU A 46 1.82 4.90 0.24
C LEU A 46 1.24 3.99 1.33
N ALA A 47 2.08 3.38 2.17
CA ALA A 47 1.67 2.50 3.26
C ALA A 47 0.79 3.24 4.27
N ASP A 48 1.18 4.46 4.66
CA ASP A 48 0.39 5.32 5.54
C ASP A 48 -0.92 5.77 4.90
N ALA A 49 -0.91 6.09 3.60
CA ALA A 49 -2.12 6.42 2.87
C ALA A 49 -3.09 5.24 2.75
N CYS A 50 -2.58 4.04 2.47
CA CYS A 50 -3.36 2.80 2.46
C CYS A 50 -3.94 2.50 3.84
N HIS A 51 -3.14 2.65 4.90
CA HIS A 51 -3.60 2.50 6.28
C HIS A 51 -4.79 3.43 6.56
N ALA A 52 -4.62 4.74 6.35
CA ALA A 52 -5.68 5.73 6.60
C ALA A 52 -6.95 5.48 5.76
N ALA A 53 -6.81 4.95 4.55
CA ALA A 53 -7.94 4.64 3.68
C ALA A 53 -8.67 3.33 4.06
N VAL A 54 -7.96 2.37 4.66
CA VAL A 54 -8.51 1.05 5.02
C VAL A 54 -9.09 1.03 6.44
N VAL A 55 -8.52 1.79 7.39
CA VAL A 55 -9.04 1.92 8.76
C VAL A 55 -10.57 2.08 8.82
N PRO A 56 -11.21 3.03 8.08
CA PRO A 56 -12.65 3.21 8.15
C PRO A 56 -13.48 2.10 7.47
N VAL A 57 -12.85 1.19 6.70
CA VAL A 57 -13.53 0.16 5.90
C VAL A 57 -13.40 -1.23 6.52
N LEU A 58 -12.19 -1.61 6.92
CA LEU A 58 -11.88 -2.94 7.46
C LEU A 58 -11.38 -2.91 8.91
N GLY A 59 -11.19 -1.72 9.49
CA GLY A 59 -10.64 -1.56 10.83
C GLY A 59 -9.11 -1.51 10.88
N THR A 60 -8.60 -1.21 12.08
CA THR A 60 -7.18 -0.93 12.32
C THR A 60 -6.28 -2.14 12.11
N GLU A 61 -6.75 -3.36 12.40
CA GLU A 61 -5.93 -4.57 12.24
C GLU A 61 -5.58 -4.86 10.77
N ALA A 62 -6.58 -4.86 9.89
CA ALA A 62 -6.36 -5.05 8.46
C ALA A 62 -5.51 -3.92 7.87
N ALA A 63 -5.76 -2.68 8.29
CA ALA A 63 -4.96 -1.53 7.89
C ALA A 63 -3.49 -1.67 8.31
N GLY A 64 -3.22 -2.16 9.52
CA GLY A 64 -1.88 -2.43 10.04
C GLY A 64 -1.15 -3.51 9.26
N ARG A 65 -1.82 -4.61 8.90
CA ARG A 65 -1.26 -5.68 8.07
C ARG A 65 -0.87 -5.18 6.68
N ILE A 66 -1.74 -4.41 6.04
CA ILE A 66 -1.46 -3.78 4.74
C ILE A 66 -0.24 -2.87 4.84
N ARG A 67 -0.21 -1.97 5.83
CA ARG A 67 0.90 -1.05 6.04
C ARG A 67 2.22 -1.79 6.19
N GLY A 68 2.25 -2.81 7.04
CA GLY A 68 3.43 -3.64 7.28
C GLY A 68 3.92 -4.36 6.02
N ARG A 69 3.01 -4.90 5.20
CA ARG A 69 3.38 -5.54 3.93
C ARG A 69 3.94 -4.56 2.91
N VAL A 70 3.30 -3.39 2.74
CA VAL A 70 3.79 -2.35 1.83
C VAL A 70 5.16 -1.82 2.28
N LEU A 71 5.38 -1.67 3.58
CA LEU A 71 6.68 -1.31 4.13
C LEU A 71 7.74 -2.39 3.90
N LYS A 72 7.41 -3.69 4.06
CA LYS A 72 8.35 -4.77 3.75
C LYS A 72 8.83 -4.73 2.29
N LEU A 73 7.96 -4.36 1.35
CA LEU A 73 8.31 -4.19 -0.07
C LEU A 73 9.28 -3.03 -0.32
N SER A 74 9.38 -2.07 0.61
CA SER A 74 10.32 -0.96 0.51
C SER A 74 11.76 -1.33 0.85
N GLY A 75 11.99 -2.53 1.40
CA GLY A 75 13.30 -2.96 1.88
C GLY A 75 13.71 -2.25 3.17
N ILE A 76 12.79 -1.52 3.80
CA ILE A 76 12.94 -1.10 5.20
C ILE A 76 12.59 -2.33 6.05
N GLU A 77 13.50 -3.30 6.07
CA GLU A 77 13.54 -4.28 7.16
C GLU A 77 13.94 -3.49 8.42
N GLU A 78 12.96 -2.95 9.15
CA GLU A 78 13.22 -2.62 10.55
C GLU A 78 13.41 -3.94 11.29
N VAL A 79 14.68 -4.29 11.46
CA VAL A 79 15.17 -5.26 12.44
C VAL A 79 14.73 -4.74 13.81
N PHE A 80 13.67 -5.33 14.36
CA PHE A 80 13.33 -5.26 15.78
C PHE A 80 13.11 -6.66 16.32
#